data_AF-A0A9K3D9G9-F1
#
_entry.id   AF-A0A9K3D9G9-F1
#
_cell.length_a   1.000
_cell.length_b   1.000
_cell.length_c   1.000
_cell.angle_alpha   90.00
_cell.angle_beta   90.00
_cell.angle_gamma   90.00
#
_symmetry.space_group_name_H-M   'P 1'
#
loop_
_entity.id
_entity.type
_entity.pdbx_description
1 polymer ?
#
loop_
_entity_poly.entity_id
_entity_poly.type
_entity_poly.pdbx_seq_one_letter_code
_entity_poly.pdbx_strand_id
1 'polypeptide(L)'
;DGRKRLQIRPVSVTPSTLPIADGSCDVVFGDTEVHCSVRLMQYVEGAYVTVTVTDQLAGRERGRGGGSTPAARKRLFLADLIRQSLSLSLSLS
;
A
#
# COMPACT_ATOMS: atom_id res chain seq x y z
N ASP A 1 -2.81 8.33 -19.66
CA ASP A 1 -4.16 7.77 -19.94
C ASP A 1 -5.18 8.88 -20.26
N GLY A 2 -4.73 10.04 -20.77
CA GLY A 2 -5.62 11.14 -21.14
C GLY A 2 -6.13 12.02 -19.98
N ARG A 3 -5.78 11.71 -18.72
CA ARG A 3 -6.14 12.53 -17.55
C ARG A 3 -5.34 13.83 -17.47
N LYS A 4 -5.97 14.87 -16.90
CA LYS A 4 -5.29 16.15 -16.58
C LYS A 4 -4.24 15.95 -15.48
N ARG A 5 -3.25 16.84 -15.40
CA ARG A 5 -2.10 16.75 -14.48
C ARG A 5 -2.45 16.53 -13.01
N LEU A 6 -3.61 17.02 -12.54
CA LEU A 6 -4.09 16.89 -11.16
C LEU A 6 -5.26 15.90 -11.00
N GLN A 7 -5.65 15.23 -12.09
CA GLN A 7 -6.76 14.30 -12.06
C GLN A 7 -6.23 12.90 -11.71
N ILE A 8 -6.56 12.44 -10.49
CA ILE A 8 -6.23 11.09 -10.05
C ILE A 8 -7.05 10.04 -10.81
N ARG A 9 -6.56 8.79 -10.83
CA ARG A 9 -7.38 7.68 -11.29
C ARG A 9 -8.54 7.44 -10.31
N PRO A 10 -9.70 6.92 -10.78
CA PRO A 10 -10.72 6.43 -9.86
C PRO A 10 -10.10 5.48 -8.84
N VAL A 11 -10.47 5.69 -7.59
CA VAL A 11 -10.09 4.85 -6.46
C VAL A 11 -11.37 4.17 -5.98
N SER A 12 -11.36 2.86 -5.88
CA SER A 12 -12.41 2.11 -5.19
C SER A 12 -11.84 1.52 -3.90
N VAL A 13 -12.61 1.61 -2.83
CA VAL A 13 -12.29 1.00 -1.54
C VAL A 13 -13.42 0.04 -1.19
N THR A 14 -13.08 -1.23 -1.01
CA THR A 14 -14.02 -2.29 -0.69
C THR A 14 -13.67 -2.85 0.67
N PRO A 15 -14.57 -2.80 1.67
CA PRO A 15 -14.35 -3.53 2.92
C PRO A 15 -14.17 -5.01 2.63
N SER A 16 -13.15 -5.63 3.21
CA SER A 16 -12.86 -7.05 3.06
C SER A 16 -12.86 -7.72 4.43
N THR A 17 -13.03 -9.04 4.45
CA THR A 17 -13.01 -9.84 5.69
C THR A 17 -11.82 -10.79 5.65
N LEU A 18 -10.74 -10.40 6.34
CA LEU A 18 -9.64 -11.30 6.63
C LEU A 18 -9.81 -11.95 8.01
N PRO A 19 -9.77 -13.30 8.12
CA PRO A 19 -9.95 -13.99 9.40
C PRO A 19 -8.92 -13.63 10.48
N ILE A 20 -7.76 -13.10 10.08
CA ILE A 20 -6.63 -12.78 10.97
C ILE A 20 -6.52 -11.30 11.36
N ALA A 21 -7.41 -10.45 10.84
CA ALA A 21 -7.37 -9.01 11.03
C ALA A 21 -8.64 -8.50 11.73
N ASP A 22 -8.49 -7.45 12.53
CA ASP A 22 -9.63 -6.77 13.18
C ASP A 22 -10.38 -5.85 12.21
N GLY A 23 -9.69 -5.40 11.16
CA GLY A 23 -10.28 -4.71 10.03
C GLY A 23 -9.44 -4.88 8.77
N SER A 24 -10.10 -4.94 7.60
CA SER A 24 -9.41 -5.07 6.33
C SER A 24 -10.19 -4.39 5.20
N CYS A 25 -9.46 -3.93 4.17
CA CYS A 25 -10.04 -3.42 2.95
C CYS A 25 -9.11 -3.62 1.76
N ASP A 26 -9.73 -3.66 0.58
CA ASP A 26 -9.06 -3.66 -0.70
C ASP A 26 -9.20 -2.29 -1.34
N VAL A 27 -8.06 -1.75 -1.78
CA VAL A 27 -8.00 -0.46 -2.49
C VAL A 27 -7.50 -0.70 -3.89
N VAL A 28 -8.33 -0.35 -4.88
CA VAL A 28 -7.96 -0.45 -6.30
C VAL A 28 -7.85 0.95 -6.89
N PHE A 29 -6.70 1.23 -7.50
CA PHE A 29 -6.39 2.47 -8.19
C PHE A 29 -5.78 2.16 -9.56
N GLY A 30 -6.61 2.24 -10.61
CA GLY A 30 -6.19 1.84 -11.95
C GLY A 30 -5.81 0.36 -12.02
N ASP A 31 -4.51 0.08 -12.26
CA ASP A 31 -3.97 -1.27 -12.40
C ASP A 31 -3.19 -1.69 -11.14
N THR A 32 -3.36 -0.97 -10.04
CA THR A 32 -2.72 -1.21 -8.75
C THR A 32 -3.78 -1.59 -7.74
N GLU A 33 -3.55 -2.69 -7.05
CA GLU A 33 -4.38 -3.21 -5.99
C GLU A 33 -3.54 -3.26 -4.72
N VAL A 34 -4.11 -2.77 -3.62
CA VAL A 34 -3.48 -2.74 -2.30
C VAL A 34 -4.45 -3.37 -1.33
N HIS A 35 -4.01 -4.45 -0.68
CA HIS A 35 -4.74 -5.05 0.43
C HIS A 35 -4.23 -4.44 1.74
N CYS A 36 -5.14 -3.82 2.50
CA CYS A 36 -4.86 -3.24 3.81
C CYS A 36 -5.48 -4.11 4.91
N SER A 37 -4.74 -4.33 6.00
CA SER A 37 -5.24 -5.04 7.17
C SER A 37 -4.74 -4.36 8.45
N VAL A 38 -5.64 -4.20 9.41
CA VAL A 38 -5.34 -3.69 10.75
C VAL A 38 -5.51 -4.83 11.74
N ARG A 39 -4.52 -4.97 12.61
CA ARG A 39 -4.58 -5.87 13.76
C ARG A 39 -4.26 -5.10 15.03
N LEU A 40 -5.15 -5.18 16.00
CA LEU A 40 -4.99 -4.63 17.33
C LEU A 40 -4.15 -5.59 18.15
N MET A 41 -3.02 -5.09 18.64
CA MET A 41 -2.21 -5.78 19.62
C MET A 41 -2.27 -5.01 20.94
N GLN A 42 -2.61 -5.71 22.02
CA GLN A 42 -2.61 -5.12 23.34
C GLN A 42 -1.17 -5.04 23.86
N TYR A 43 -0.69 -3.82 24.07
CA TYR A 43 0.58 -3.56 24.73
C TYR A 43 0.32 -2.99 26.13
N VAL A 44 1.16 -3.39 27.08
CA VAL A 44 1.04 -3.00 28.49
C VAL A 44 1.44 -1.53 28.71
N GLU A 45 2.26 -0.95 27.83
CA GLU A 45 2.88 0.37 28.00
C GLU A 45 2.53 1.39 26.89
N GLY A 46 1.25 1.45 26.49
CA GLY A 46 0.74 2.50 25.58
C GLY A 46 0.34 2.00 24.19
N ALA A 47 0.02 2.94 23.30
CA ALA A 47 -0.46 2.66 21.95
C ALA A 47 0.65 2.90 20.91
N TYR A 48 0.92 1.89 20.08
CA TYR A 48 1.90 1.97 18.99
C TYR A 48 1.26 1.52 17.68
N VAL A 49 1.61 2.19 16.58
CA VAL A 49 1.20 1.79 15.22
C VAL A 49 2.40 1.17 14.52
N THR A 50 2.30 -0.11 14.18
CA THR A 50 3.30 -0.80 13.37
C THR A 50 2.77 -0.99 11.96
N VAL A 51 3.50 -0.48 10.96
CA VAL A 51 3.13 -0.57 9.55
C VAL A 51 4.05 -1.57 8.86
N THR A 52 3.48 -2.65 8.34
CA THR A 52 4.20 -3.61 7.51
C THR A 52 3.69 -3.53 6.09
N VAL A 53 4.59 -3.33 5.13
CA VAL A 53 4.28 -3.33 3.70
C VAL A 53 4.84 -4.60 3.09
N THR A 54 3.98 -5.42 2.51
CA THR A 54 4.36 -6.65 1.82
C THR A 54 3.94 -6.55 0.36
N ASP A 55 4.88 -6.83 -0.56
CA ASP A 55 4.63 -6.84 -2.01
C ASP A 55 4.50 -8.29 -2.48
N GLN A 56 3.30 -8.71 -2.89
CA GLN A 56 3.04 -10.02 -3.45
C GLN A 56 2.82 -9.90 -4.96
N LEU A 57 3.89 -10.11 -5.73
CA LEU A 57 3.80 -10.20 -7.18
C LEU A 57 3.35 -11.59 -7.62
N ALA A 58 2.08 -11.74 -7.99
CA ALA A 58 1.64 -12.85 -8.82
C ALA A 58 2.15 -12.67 -10.26
N GLY A 59 3.34 -13.22 -10.53
CA GLY A 59 3.79 -13.66 -11.85
C GLY A 59 3.65 -12.72 -13.05
N ARG A 60 4.70 -11.93 -13.34
CA ARG A 60 5.04 -11.60 -14.74
C ARG A 60 6.50 -11.18 -14.96
N GLU A 61 7.45 -11.90 -14.37
CA GLU A 61 8.83 -11.85 -14.86
C GLU A 61 9.00 -12.85 -16.00
N ARG A 62 8.66 -12.42 -17.23
CA ARG A 62 9.16 -13.06 -18.45
C ARG A 62 10.05 -12.05 -19.16
N GLY A 63 11.36 -12.12 -18.89
CA GLY A 63 12.38 -11.44 -19.72
C GLY A 63 13.52 -10.75 -18.98
N ARG A 64 14.54 -11.54 -18.62
CA ARG A 64 15.99 -11.26 -18.66
C ARG A 64 16.42 -9.78 -18.87
N GLY A 65 17.08 -9.21 -17.85
CA GLY A 65 17.89 -8.00 -18.02
C GLY A 65 18.08 -7.22 -16.71
N GLY A 66 19.22 -7.41 -16.05
CA GLY A 66 19.61 -6.68 -14.85
C GLY A 66 19.68 -5.17 -15.12
N GLY A 67 18.73 -4.45 -14.56
CA GLY A 67 18.63 -3.00 -14.57
C GLY A 67 17.38 -2.63 -13.80
N SER A 68 17.45 -1.66 -12.89
CA SER A 68 16.28 -1.20 -12.12
C SER A 68 15.13 -0.88 -13.06
N THR A 69 14.20 -1.82 -13.21
CA THR A 69 13.09 -1.69 -14.15
C THR A 69 12.27 -0.47 -13.74
N PRO A 70 11.59 0.21 -14.68
CA PRO A 70 10.64 1.28 -14.32
C PRO A 70 9.61 0.82 -13.28
N ALA A 71 9.29 -0.48 -13.27
CA ALA A 71 8.53 -1.11 -12.20
C ALA A 71 9.26 -1.03 -10.84
N ALA A 72 10.54 -1.42 -10.76
CA ALA A 72 11.33 -1.32 -9.52
C ALA A 72 11.49 0.12 -8.98
N ARG A 73 11.57 1.14 -9.84
CA ARG A 73 11.61 2.55 -9.38
C ARG A 73 10.25 3.03 -8.86
N LYS A 74 9.15 2.62 -9.51
CA LYS A 74 7.80 2.85 -8.99
C LYS A 74 7.55 2.11 -7.66
N ARG A 75 8.16 0.94 -7.46
CA ARG A 75 8.11 0.14 -6.21
C ARG A 75 8.68 0.92 -5.02
N LEU A 76 9.88 1.48 -5.18
CA LEU A 76 10.51 2.27 -4.12
C LEU A 76 9.69 3.52 -3.79
N PHE A 77 9.17 4.20 -4.83
CA PHE A 77 8.35 5.39 -4.67
C PHE A 77 7.03 5.12 -3.93
N LEU A 78 6.33 4.01 -4.22
CA LEU A 78 5.08 3.66 -3.54
C LEU A 78 5.30 3.29 -2.07
N ALA A 79 6.31 2.47 -1.78
CA ALA A 79 6.67 2.12 -0.41
C ALA A 79 7.09 3.35 0.41
N ASP A 80 7.84 4.27 -0.20
CA ASP A 80 8.29 5.50 0.45
C ASP A 80 7.16 6.52 0.61
N LEU A 81 6.25 6.64 -0.38
CA LEU A 81 5.04 7.47 -0.28
C LEU A 81 4.10 6.97 0.83
N ILE A 82 3.92 5.65 0.95
CA ILE A 82 3.11 5.05 2.02
C ILE A 82 3.76 5.32 3.39
N ARG A 83 5.09 5.17 3.52
CA ARG A 83 5.81 5.53 4.76
C ARG A 83 5.66 7.01 5.11
N GLN A 84 5.86 7.90 4.13
CA GLN A 84 5.78 9.34 4.35
C GLN A 84 4.36 9.78 4.74
N SER A 85 3.34 9.30 4.03
CA SER A 85 1.94 9.65 4.34
C SER A 85 1.51 9.16 5.72
N LEU A 86 1.91 7.95 6.13
CA LEU A 86 1.62 7.42 7.47
C LEU A 86 2.39 8.18 8.57
N SER A 87 3.63 8.59 8.31
CA SER A 87 4.39 9.44 9.25
C SER A 87 3.76 10.82 9.46
N LEU A 88 3.18 11.40 8.41
CA LEU A 88 2.48 12.69 8.48
C LEU A 88 1.18 12.58 9.27
N SER A 89 0.38 11.53 9.05
CA SER A 89 -0.88 11.33 9.76
C SER A 89 -0.70 11.08 11.26
N LEU A 90 0.38 10.40 11.67
CA LEU A 90 0.70 10.13 13.08
C LEU A 90 1.36 11.32 13.79
N SER A 91 1.98 12.25 13.07
CA SER A 91 2.60 13.45 13.66
C SER A 91 1.60 14.59 13.87
N LEU A 92 0.42 14.51 13.24
CA LEU A 92 -0.65 15.51 13.30
C LEU A 92 -1.77 15.15 14.30
N SER A 93 -1.71 13.95 14.89
CA SER A 93 -2.64 13.42 15.90
C SER A 93 -2.07 13.51 17.30
#